data_AF-A0AAN6L2J7-F1
#
_entry.id   AF-A0AAN6L2J7-F1
#
_cell.length_a   1.000
_cell.length_b   1.000
_cell.length_c   1.000
_cell.angle_alpha   90.00
_cell.angle_beta   90.00
_cell.angle_gamma   90.00
#
_symmetry.space_group_name_H-M   'P 1'
#
loop_
_entity.id
_entity.type
_entity.pdbx_description
1 polymer ?
#
loop_
_entity_poly.entity_id
_entity_poly.type
_entity_poly.pdbx_seq_one_letter_code
_entity_poly.pdbx_strand_id
1 'polypeptide(L)' 'MDWPKVQDLALTFEPVMRRKWPAYLEEIGGIAEGAGVSLSDIIAINVRTEIAFGMFSDGCTALGWRTRDGSFLAQNWDW' A
#
# COMPACT_ATOMS: atom_id res chain seq x y z
N MET A 1 -2.05 17.49 -0.35
CA MET A 1 -0.61 17.56 -0.01
C MET A 1 0.15 17.66 -1.33
N ASP A 2 1.25 18.39 -1.42
CA ASP A 2 2.10 18.35 -2.61
C ASP A 2 2.92 17.04 -2.62
N TRP A 3 3.34 16.60 -3.81
CA TRP A 3 4.04 15.31 -3.96
C TRP A 3 5.34 15.21 -3.14
N PRO A 4 6.20 16.25 -3.09
CA PRO A 4 7.41 16.19 -2.27
C PRO A 4 7.13 15.93 -0.78
N LYS A 5 6.11 16.58 -0.19
CA LYS A 5 5.74 16.30 1.22
C LYS A 5 5.21 14.88 1.42
N VAL A 6 4.51 14.32 0.43
CA VAL A 6 4.07 12.92 0.46
C VAL A 6 5.28 11.99 0.47
N GLN A 7 6.29 12.25 -0.37
CA GLN A 7 7.53 11.49 -0.42
C GLN A 7 8.33 11.58 0.89
N ASP A 8 8.45 12.78 1.46
CA ASP A 8 9.12 12.99 2.75
C ASP A 8 8.43 12.21 3.87
N LEU A 9 7.09 12.26 3.93
CA LEU A 9 6.32 11.50 4.90
C LEU A 9 6.45 9.98 4.67
N ALA A 10 6.42 9.53 3.41
CA ALA A 10 6.60 8.13 3.05
C ALA A 10 7.95 7.57 3.55
N LEU A 11 9.02 8.34 3.43
CA LEU A 11 10.35 7.92 3.88
C LEU A 11 10.45 7.73 5.41
N THR A 12 9.53 8.28 6.19
CA THR A 12 9.50 8.03 7.64
C THR A 12 9.15 6.57 7.99
N PHE A 13 8.52 5.84 7.07
CA PHE A 13 8.18 4.42 7.24
C PHE A 13 9.34 3.47 6.88
N GLU A 14 10.27 3.94 6.05
CA GLU A 14 11.39 3.14 5.54
C GLU A 14 12.20 2.44 6.66
N PRO A 15 12.57 3.10 7.78
CA PRO A 15 13.34 2.44 8.83
C PRO A 15 12.58 1.29 9.51
N VAL A 16 11.25 1.41 9.61
CA VAL A 16 10.39 0.34 10.15
C VAL A 16 10.31 -0.81 9.16
N MET A 17 10.16 -0.51 7.86
CA MET A 17 10.13 -1.51 6.80
C MET A 17 11.44 -2.28 6.74
N ARG A 18 12.59 -1.59 6.76
CA ARG A 18 13.91 -2.21 6.78
C ARG A 18 14.08 -3.16 7.97
N ARG A 19 13.59 -2.77 9.15
CA ARG A 19 13.72 -3.58 10.37
C ARG A 19 12.77 -4.76 10.42
N LYS A 20 11.51 -4.57 10.02
CA LYS A 20 10.45 -5.59 10.18
C LYS A 20 10.24 -6.45 8.93
N TRP A 21 10.40 -5.86 7.75
CA TRP A 21 10.07 -6.47 6.46
C TRP A 21 11.15 -6.16 5.41
N PRO A 22 12.43 -6.54 5.66
CA PRO A 22 13.53 -6.23 4.75
C PRO A 22 13.31 -6.78 3.33
N ALA A 23 12.68 -7.95 3.20
CA ALA A 23 12.35 -8.54 1.89
C ALA A 23 11.36 -7.68 1.08
N TYR A 24 10.35 -7.08 1.72
CA TYR A 24 9.41 -6.19 1.03
C TYR A 24 10.07 -4.87 0.65
N LEU A 25 11.01 -4.37 1.46
CA LEU A 25 11.77 -3.17 1.09
C LEU A 25 12.69 -3.44 -0.11
N GLU A 26 13.28 -4.63 -0.21
CA GLU A 26 14.03 -5.06 -1.38
C GLU A 26 13.14 -5.13 -2.63
N GLU A 27 11.96 -5.75 -2.52
CA GLU A 27 10.98 -5.82 -3.62
C GLU A 27 10.54 -4.43 -4.11
N ILE A 28 10.21 -3.53 -3.18
CA ILE A 28 9.88 -2.12 -3.46
C ILE A 28 11.04 -1.41 -4.16
N GLY A 29 12.28 -1.68 -3.73
CA GLY A 29 13.48 -1.16 -4.39
C GLY A 29 13.61 -1.64 -5.84
N GLY A 30 13.38 -2.92 -6.09
CA GLY A 30 13.38 -3.50 -7.43
C GLY A 30 12.27 -2.93 -8.33
N ILE A 31 11.07 -2.69 -7.79
CA ILE A 31 9.98 -2.03 -8.51
C ILE A 31 10.38 -0.58 -8.88
N ALA A 32 10.96 0.16 -7.94
CA ALA A 32 11.40 1.54 -8.18
C ALA A 32 12.47 1.61 -9.30
N GLU A 33 13.46 0.72 -9.24
CA GLU A 33 14.50 0.59 -10.26
C GLU A 33 13.91 0.26 -11.64
N GLY A 34 13.06 -0.78 -11.70
CA GLY A 34 12.43 -1.22 -12.94
C GLY A 34 11.48 -0.19 -13.56
N ALA A 35 10.81 0.63 -12.73
CA ALA A 35 9.92 1.70 -13.17
C ALA A 35 10.65 3.02 -13.44
N GLY A 36 11.93 3.15 -13.08
CA GLY A 36 12.70 4.40 -13.25
C GLY A 36 12.22 5.56 -12.37
N VAL A 37 11.64 5.24 -11.20
CA VAL A 37 11.11 6.22 -10.23
C VAL A 37 11.87 6.16 -8.91
N SER A 38 11.64 7.12 -8.01
CA SER A 38 12.33 7.11 -6.72
C SER A 38 11.74 6.05 -5.78
N LEU A 39 12.57 5.55 -4.84
CA LEU A 39 12.10 4.64 -3.79
C LEU A 39 10.94 5.25 -2.99
N SER A 40 11.00 6.55 -2.71
CA SER A 40 9.93 7.27 -1.99
C SER A 40 8.61 7.29 -2.75
N ASP A 41 8.62 7.24 -4.09
CA ASP A 41 7.38 7.14 -4.88
C ASP A 41 6.69 5.80 -4.63
N ILE A 42 7.45 4.71 -4.65
CA ILE A 42 6.89 3.37 -4.45
C ILE A 42 6.50 3.14 -2.98
N ILE A 43 7.26 3.66 -2.02
CA ILE A 43 6.85 3.62 -0.61
C ILE A 43 5.55 4.42 -0.43
N ALA A 44 5.44 5.63 -0.99
CA ALA A 44 4.27 6.49 -0.86
C ALA A 44 2.97 5.82 -1.33
N ILE A 45 2.99 5.12 -2.46
CA ILE A 45 1.79 4.42 -2.96
C ILE A 45 1.44 3.19 -2.11
N ASN A 46 2.43 2.53 -1.49
CA ASN A 46 2.21 1.35 -0.65
C ASN A 46 1.75 1.71 0.78
N VAL A 47 2.07 2.92 1.26
CA VAL A 47 1.61 3.44 2.57
C VAL A 47 0.55 4.55 2.41
N ARG A 48 -0.18 4.52 1.30
CA ARG A 48 -1.17 5.55 0.94
C ARG A 48 -2.21 5.72 2.04
N THR A 49 -2.72 4.62 2.60
CA THR A 49 -3.72 4.66 3.65
C THR A 49 -3.18 5.30 4.92
N GLU A 50 -1.92 5.06 5.27
CA GLU A 50 -1.24 5.65 6.43
C GLU A 50 -0.99 7.16 6.24
N ILE A 51 -0.61 7.57 5.03
CA ILE A 51 -0.41 8.99 4.67
C ILE A 51 -1.74 9.75 4.68
N ALA A 52 -2.79 9.09 4.21
CA ALA A 52 -4.05 9.71 3.86
C ALA A 52 -5.20 9.34 4.81
N PHE A 53 -4.86 8.80 5.99
CA PHE A 53 -5.82 8.28 6.95
C PHE A 53 -6.84 9.36 7.34
N GLY A 54 -8.13 9.10 7.07
CA GLY A 54 -9.22 10.04 7.34
C GLY A 54 -9.36 11.18 6.34
N MET A 55 -8.57 11.22 5.26
CA MET A 55 -8.62 12.27 4.23
C MET A 55 -9.35 11.85 2.94
N PHE A 56 -9.55 10.55 2.72
CA PHE A 56 -10.23 10.00 1.54
C PHE A 56 -11.34 9.02 1.94
N SER A 57 -12.41 8.97 1.15
CA SER A 57 -13.46 7.97 1.29
C SER A 57 -13.32 6.92 0.19
N ASP A 58 -12.37 5.99 0.36
CA ASP A 58 -12.34 4.77 -0.44
C ASP A 58 -13.46 3.84 0.06
N GLY A 59 -14.09 3.10 -0.85
CA GLY A 59 -15.24 2.24 -0.54
C GLY A 59 -15.01 0.77 -0.92
N CYS A 60 -15.66 -0.14 -0.22
CA CYS A 60 -15.80 -1.52 -0.68
C CYS A 60 -17.00 -2.22 -0.05
N THR A 61 -17.51 -3.23 -0.75
CA THR A 61 -18.42 -4.24 -0.22
C THR A 61 -17.75 -5.60 -0.36
N ALA A 62 -17.63 -6.33 0.75
CA ALA A 62 -17.07 -7.68 0.78
C ALA A 62 -18.15 -8.70 1.17
N LEU A 63 -18.11 -9.88 0.55
CA LEU A 63 -18.99 -11.01 0.81
C LEU A 63 -18.15 -12.24 1.19
N GLY A 64 -18.50 -12.87 2.31
CA GLY A 64 -18.04 -14.21 2.66
C GLY A 64 -19.22 -15.14 2.88
N TRP A 65 -19.25 -16.27 2.16
CA TRP A 65 -20.33 -17.24 2.30
C TRP A 65 -19.79 -18.67 2.37
N ARG A 66 -20.00 -19.33 3.51
CA ARG A 66 -19.73 -20.75 3.71
C ARG A 66 -20.93 -21.59 3.29
N THR A 67 -20.68 -22.59 2.46
CA THR A 67 -21.63 -23.62 2.05
C THR A 67 -21.25 -24.97 2.68
N ARG A 68 -21.97 -26.05 2.37
CA ARG A 68 -21.61 -27.40 2.85
C ARG A 68 -20.32 -27.92 2.23
N ASP A 69 -20.09 -27.60 0.95
CA ASP A 69 -19.02 -28.22 0.16
C ASP A 69 -17.83 -27.27 -0.07
N GLY A 70 -17.93 -26.01 0.38
CA GLY A 70 -16.88 -25.02 0.19
C GLY A 70 -17.24 -23.63 0.71
N SER A 71 -16.42 -22.63 0.38
CA SER A 71 -16.67 -21.23 0.74
C SER A 71 -16.41 -20.33 -0.45
N PHE A 72 -17.19 -19.25 -0.54
CA PHE A 72 -17.02 -18.18 -1.51
C PHE A 72 -16.55 -16.91 -0.80
N LEU A 73 -15.58 -16.24 -1.41
CA LEU A 73 -15.11 -14.91 -1.02
C LEU A 73 -15.18 -14.02 -2.25
N ALA A 74 -15.77 -12.84 -2.12
CA ALA A 74 -15.89 -11.87 -3.20
C ALA A 74 -15.84 -10.44 -2.64
N GLN A 75 -15.43 -9.49 -3.47
CA GLN A 75 -15.38 -8.07 -3.12
C GLN A 75 -15.50 -7.21 -4.37
N ASN A 76 -16.17 -6.05 -4.27
CA ASN A 76 -15.97 -4.91 -5.16
C ASN A 76 -15.10 -3.84 -4.47
N TRP A 77 -14.42 -3.02 -5.28
CA TRP A 77 -13.64 -1.90 -4.79
C TRP A 77 -14.08 -0.63 -5.52
N ASP A 78 -14.48 0.38 -4.74
CA ASP A 78 -15.01 1.64 -5.23
C ASP A 78 -13.95 2.72 -4.90
N TRP A 79 -13.40 3.34 -5.94
CA TRP A 79 -12.27 4.29 -5.86
C TRP A 79 -12.52 5.54 -6.69
#